data_AF-A0A5B8UJF0-F1
#
_entry.id   AF-A0A5B8UJF0-F1
#
_cell.length_a   1.000
_cell.length_b   1.000
_cell.length_c   1.000
_cell.angle_alpha   90.00
_cell.angle_beta   90.00
_cell.angle_gamma   90.00
#
_symmetry.space_group_name_H-M   'P 1'
#
loop_
_entity.id
_entity.type
_entity.pdbx_description
1 polymer ?
#
loop_
_entity_poly.entity_id
_entity_poly.type
_entity_poly.pdbx_seq_one_letter_code
_entity_poly.pdbx_strand_id
1 'polypeptide(L)'
;MKVQFGKKVKKTALSVNYKGEETAKLQLRDENNPAADRNSPSPRTLKIQEVERDQSLSLQIPEMLLKPDPLIAQSKSILSKQKPGVYNYIGIVSSSYESLDIRVAKTNVDRALLFFDTLIKALKARGHSVEIRNRKTLAIVSGHDFELFLREKMRKETVQEKTWTRQVFHPKGILALQVGGWYGREYKDGSTRLEEHLAKIIAGLELSAAQRTEQQLAFEKARIEREERERLAKGLEERKQQDLTNFKKLLIDSDRWHKAENLRRYIHEVEVRAASNQPIPPETFEWLEWAKRKANWYDPFIESPDELLADVDQNTLEFSKKPYGYIWSY
;
A
#
# COMPACT_ATOMS: atom_id res chain seq x y z
N MET A 1 -21.47 -26.05 16.15
CA MET A 1 -20.83 -26.30 17.46
C MET A 1 -20.60 -27.80 17.62
N LYS A 2 -19.35 -28.27 17.66
CA LYS A 2 -19.00 -29.62 18.12
C LYS A 2 -17.94 -29.51 19.21
N VAL A 3 -18.25 -30.04 20.39
CA VAL A 3 -17.40 -30.05 21.58
C VAL A 3 -16.54 -31.30 21.51
N GLN A 4 -15.34 -31.21 20.92
CA GLN A 4 -14.45 -32.38 20.76
C GLN A 4 -13.35 -32.47 21.83
N PHE A 5 -13.28 -31.55 22.79
CA PHE A 5 -12.13 -31.45 23.70
C PHE A 5 -12.44 -31.13 25.17
N GLY A 6 -13.65 -31.41 25.68
CA GLY A 6 -13.96 -31.31 27.13
C GLY A 6 -13.77 -29.94 27.79
N LYS A 7 -13.36 -28.91 27.04
CA LYS A 7 -13.14 -27.55 27.53
C LYS A 7 -14.49 -26.85 27.66
N LYS A 8 -14.80 -26.36 28.87
CA LYS A 8 -15.94 -25.47 29.11
C LYS A 8 -15.79 -24.24 28.22
N VAL A 9 -16.69 -24.10 27.25
CA VAL A 9 -16.77 -22.91 26.39
C VAL A 9 -17.27 -21.76 27.26
N LYS A 10 -16.44 -20.72 27.45
CA LYS A 10 -16.92 -19.45 28.00
C LYS A 10 -17.89 -18.85 26.99
N LYS A 11 -19.20 -18.94 27.27
CA LYS A 11 -20.21 -18.16 26.56
C LYS A 11 -20.08 -16.72 27.01
N THR A 12 -19.55 -15.85 26.15
CA THR A 12 -19.56 -14.40 26.40
C THR A 12 -21.02 -13.94 26.41
N ALA A 13 -21.45 -13.32 27.50
CA ALA A 13 -22.78 -12.72 27.58
C ALA A 13 -22.90 -11.59 26.54
N LEU A 14 -24.08 -11.46 25.95
CA LEU A 14 -24.39 -10.33 25.08
C LEU A 14 -24.24 -9.02 25.88
N SER A 15 -23.72 -7.97 25.23
CA SER A 15 -23.54 -6.66 25.87
C SER A 15 -24.89 -6.11 26.31
N VAL A 16 -25.00 -5.73 27.57
CA VAL A 16 -26.23 -5.14 28.15
C VAL A 16 -26.42 -3.68 27.69
N ASN A 17 -25.34 -3.03 27.24
CA ASN A 17 -25.31 -1.62 26.84
C ASN A 17 -24.98 -1.46 25.34
N TYR A 18 -25.68 -2.19 24.48
CA TYR A 18 -25.54 -2.00 23.04
C TYR A 18 -26.15 -0.66 22.62
N LYS A 19 -25.37 0.20 21.94
CA LYS A 19 -25.81 1.52 21.43
C LYS A 19 -25.98 1.55 19.89
N GLY A 20 -25.99 0.40 19.24
CA GLY A 20 -26.19 0.32 17.78
C GLY A 20 -27.67 0.14 17.42
N GLU A 21 -27.95 -0.14 16.14
CA GLU A 21 -29.33 -0.40 15.69
C GLU A 21 -29.92 -1.64 16.39
N GLU A 22 -30.91 -1.42 17.25
CA GLU A 22 -31.63 -2.49 17.96
C GLU A 22 -32.58 -3.28 17.05
N THR A 23 -32.75 -2.83 15.82
CA THR A 23 -33.62 -3.46 14.82
C THR A 23 -32.81 -4.23 13.79
N ALA A 24 -33.01 -5.54 13.72
CA ALA A 24 -32.60 -6.33 12.58
C ALA A 24 -33.71 -6.28 11.52
N LYS A 25 -33.43 -5.72 10.33
CA LYS A 25 -34.34 -5.86 9.18
C LYS A 25 -34.27 -7.30 8.68
N LEU A 26 -35.26 -8.09 9.05
CA LEU A 26 -35.49 -9.42 8.49
C LEU A 26 -36.42 -9.26 7.29
N GLN A 27 -35.90 -9.54 6.09
CA GLN A 27 -36.75 -9.59 4.90
C GLN A 27 -37.30 -11.01 4.74
N LEU A 28 -38.63 -11.11 4.60
CA LEU A 28 -39.28 -12.33 4.13
C LEU A 28 -38.91 -12.55 2.67
N ARG A 29 -38.48 -13.76 2.33
CA ARG A 29 -38.18 -14.14 0.95
C ARG A 29 -39.48 -14.39 0.19
N ASP A 30 -39.66 -13.72 -0.93
CA ASP A 30 -40.66 -14.02 -1.94
C ASP A 30 -40.01 -14.15 -3.33
N GLU A 31 -40.80 -14.59 -4.31
CA GLU A 31 -40.39 -14.87 -5.68
C GLU A 31 -39.82 -13.62 -6.40
N ASN A 32 -40.00 -12.43 -5.83
CA ASN A 32 -39.56 -11.15 -6.40
C ASN A 32 -38.16 -10.71 -5.91
N ASN A 33 -37.50 -11.47 -5.02
CA ASN A 33 -36.16 -11.13 -4.52
C ASN A 33 -35.12 -12.28 -4.65
N PRO A 34 -34.65 -12.60 -5.88
CA PRO A 34 -33.77 -13.74 -6.17
C PRO A 34 -32.33 -13.59 -5.67
N ALA A 35 -31.90 -12.38 -5.25
CA ALA A 35 -30.54 -12.15 -4.74
C ALA A 35 -30.28 -12.80 -3.37
N ALA A 36 -31.34 -13.23 -2.70
CA ALA A 36 -31.29 -13.94 -1.44
C ALA A 36 -31.76 -15.39 -1.62
N ASP A 37 -31.13 -16.20 -2.47
CA ASP A 37 -31.37 -17.65 -2.46
C ASP A 37 -30.20 -18.36 -1.76
N ARG A 38 -30.53 -19.24 -0.80
CA ARG A 38 -29.52 -20.09 -0.12
C ARG A 38 -29.04 -21.21 -1.05
N ASN A 39 -29.80 -21.52 -2.10
CA ASN A 39 -29.49 -22.56 -3.08
C ASN A 39 -28.79 -22.02 -4.33
N SER A 40 -28.68 -20.69 -4.48
CA SER A 40 -27.89 -20.12 -5.57
C SER A 40 -26.40 -20.41 -5.34
N PRO A 41 -25.73 -21.07 -6.30
CA PRO A 41 -24.33 -21.42 -6.17
C PRO A 41 -23.48 -20.15 -6.00
N SER A 42 -22.57 -20.16 -5.03
CA SER A 42 -21.63 -19.05 -4.83
C SER A 42 -20.83 -18.77 -6.11
N PRO A 43 -20.29 -17.54 -6.32
CA PRO A 43 -19.42 -17.26 -7.47
C PRO A 43 -18.28 -18.26 -7.63
N ARG A 44 -17.76 -18.77 -6.50
CA ARG A 44 -16.77 -19.83 -6.47
C ARG A 44 -17.31 -21.16 -6.98
N THR A 45 -18.51 -21.55 -6.55
CA THR A 45 -19.16 -22.78 -7.00
C THR A 45 -19.47 -22.73 -8.49
N LEU A 46 -19.99 -21.60 -8.98
CA LEU A 46 -20.24 -21.36 -10.40
C LEU A 46 -18.95 -21.51 -11.21
N LYS A 47 -17.86 -20.91 -10.74
CA LYS A 47 -16.57 -20.99 -11.42
C LYS A 47 -15.99 -22.40 -11.43
N ILE A 48 -16.18 -23.16 -10.36
CA ILE A 48 -15.79 -24.58 -10.31
C ILE A 48 -16.57 -25.38 -11.36
N GLN A 49 -17.90 -25.21 -11.41
CA GLN A 49 -18.75 -25.89 -12.39
C GLN A 49 -18.40 -25.50 -13.83
N GLU A 50 -18.02 -24.24 -14.08
CA GLU A 50 -17.51 -23.79 -15.37
C GLU A 50 -16.26 -24.57 -15.78
N VAL A 51 -15.29 -24.72 -14.86
CA VAL A 51 -14.06 -25.48 -15.10
C VAL A 51 -14.36 -26.98 -15.29
N GLU A 52 -15.29 -27.56 -14.52
CA GLU A 52 -15.68 -28.97 -14.64
C GLU A 52 -16.41 -29.29 -15.95
N ARG A 53 -17.17 -28.33 -16.50
CA ARG A 53 -17.93 -28.49 -17.76
C ARG A 53 -17.09 -28.21 -19.01
N ASP A 54 -15.89 -27.66 -18.84
CA ASP A 54 -15.00 -27.34 -19.95
C ASP A 54 -14.44 -28.62 -20.58
N GLN A 55 -14.98 -28.97 -21.74
CA GLN A 55 -14.63 -30.19 -22.48
C GLN A 55 -13.18 -30.19 -23.00
N SER A 56 -12.52 -29.03 -23.02
CA SER A 56 -11.11 -28.93 -23.41
C SER A 56 -10.15 -29.43 -22.32
N LEU A 57 -10.64 -29.63 -21.09
CA LEU A 57 -9.81 -29.98 -19.93
C LEU A 57 -9.85 -31.47 -19.62
N SER A 58 -8.67 -32.07 -19.55
CA SER A 58 -8.50 -33.40 -18.95
C SER A 58 -8.18 -33.24 -17.47
N LEU A 59 -9.21 -33.21 -16.62
CA LEU A 59 -9.05 -33.10 -15.16
C LEU A 59 -8.84 -34.45 -14.46
N GLN A 60 -9.00 -35.57 -15.18
CA GLN A 60 -8.69 -36.90 -14.67
C GLN A 60 -7.18 -37.13 -14.72
N ILE A 61 -6.62 -37.61 -13.61
CA ILE A 61 -5.17 -37.86 -13.52
C ILE A 61 -4.88 -39.24 -14.10
N PRO A 62 -3.98 -39.35 -15.08
CA PRO A 62 -3.63 -40.64 -15.66
C PRO A 62 -2.83 -41.49 -14.68
N GLU A 63 -2.84 -42.80 -14.84
CA GLU A 63 -2.03 -43.72 -14.02
C GLU A 63 -0.52 -43.57 -14.29
N MET A 64 -0.15 -43.07 -15.48
CA MET A 64 1.23 -42.87 -15.92
C MET A 64 1.38 -41.57 -16.72
N LEU A 65 2.58 -41.00 -16.71
CA LEU A 65 2.91 -39.79 -17.46
C LEU A 65 2.92 -40.06 -18.97
N LEU A 66 1.86 -39.68 -19.66
CA LEU A 66 1.75 -39.74 -21.11
C LEU A 66 2.08 -38.37 -21.71
N LYS A 67 3.18 -38.30 -22.48
CA LYS A 67 3.70 -37.06 -23.08
C LYS A 67 3.75 -35.91 -22.04
N PRO A 68 4.65 -36.00 -21.04
CA PRO A 68 4.71 -35.01 -19.97
C PRO A 68 5.11 -33.64 -20.51
N ASP A 69 4.66 -32.58 -19.84
CA ASP A 69 5.15 -31.23 -20.10
C ASP A 69 6.68 -31.14 -19.95
N PRO A 70 7.39 -30.31 -20.74
CA PRO A 70 8.84 -30.14 -20.58
C PRO A 70 9.29 -29.84 -19.14
N LEU A 71 8.52 -29.03 -18.39
CA LEU A 71 8.80 -28.72 -16.98
C LEU A 71 8.70 -29.96 -16.09
N ILE A 72 7.79 -30.88 -16.41
CA ILE A 72 7.60 -32.15 -15.70
C ILE A 72 8.73 -33.11 -16.01
N ALA A 73 9.11 -33.22 -17.29
CA ALA A 73 10.23 -34.06 -17.72
C ALA A 73 11.55 -33.64 -17.02
N GLN A 74 11.81 -32.33 -16.97
CA GLN A 74 12.96 -31.77 -16.27
C GLN A 74 12.91 -32.07 -14.76
N SER A 75 11.76 -31.81 -14.13
CA SER A 75 11.57 -32.05 -12.68
C SER A 75 11.73 -33.53 -12.32
N LYS A 76 11.23 -34.45 -13.16
CA LYS A 76 11.40 -35.90 -12.99
C LYS A 76 12.88 -36.30 -13.02
N SER A 77 13.65 -35.76 -13.98
CA SER A 77 15.10 -36.00 -14.10
C SER A 77 15.88 -35.51 -12.88
N ILE A 78 15.48 -34.38 -12.29
CA ILE A 78 16.12 -33.83 -11.09
C ILE A 78 15.76 -34.65 -9.85
N LEU A 79 14.46 -34.92 -9.62
CA LEU A 79 13.99 -35.66 -8.44
C LEU A 79 14.45 -37.12 -8.41
N SER A 80 14.67 -37.75 -9.57
CA SER A 80 15.19 -39.12 -9.63
C SER A 80 16.60 -39.23 -9.04
N LYS A 81 17.44 -38.22 -9.30
CA LYS A 81 18.84 -38.11 -8.83
C LYS A 81 18.97 -37.72 -7.34
N GLN A 82 17.92 -37.14 -6.76
CA GLN A 82 17.95 -36.73 -5.34
C GLN A 82 17.99 -37.94 -4.41
N LYS A 83 18.92 -37.88 -3.45
CA LYS A 83 18.99 -38.80 -2.32
C LYS A 83 17.99 -38.35 -1.24
N PRO A 84 17.19 -39.26 -0.66
CA PRO A 84 16.28 -38.90 0.42
C PRO A 84 17.05 -38.32 1.62
N GLY A 85 16.49 -37.28 2.24
CA GLY A 85 17.09 -36.68 3.44
C GLY A 85 17.20 -37.69 4.58
N VAL A 86 18.29 -37.61 5.35
CA VAL A 86 18.61 -38.54 6.46
C VAL A 86 18.80 -37.85 7.80
N TYR A 87 18.81 -36.51 7.83
CA TYR A 87 19.02 -35.73 9.05
C TYR A 87 17.69 -35.19 9.59
N ASN A 88 17.30 -33.96 9.24
CA ASN A 88 16.07 -33.36 9.78
C ASN A 88 14.81 -33.77 9.01
N TYR A 89 14.90 -34.02 7.71
CA TYR A 89 13.76 -34.36 6.85
C TYR A 89 13.91 -35.77 6.31
N ILE A 90 13.52 -36.76 7.11
CA ILE A 90 13.78 -38.17 6.82
C ILE A 90 12.93 -38.64 5.63
N GLY A 91 13.58 -39.21 4.61
CA GLY A 91 12.90 -39.81 3.45
C GLY A 91 12.39 -38.82 2.40
N ILE A 92 12.62 -37.52 2.60
CA ILE A 92 12.14 -36.45 1.71
C ILE A 92 13.13 -36.17 0.59
N VAL A 93 12.61 -35.98 -0.62
CA VAL A 93 13.33 -35.38 -1.73
C VAL A 93 12.70 -34.04 -2.08
N SER A 94 13.51 -33.12 -2.60
CA SER A 94 13.03 -31.80 -3.02
C SER A 94 13.64 -31.36 -4.34
N SER A 95 12.87 -30.60 -5.10
CA SER A 95 13.30 -29.88 -6.30
C SER A 95 12.83 -28.44 -6.21
N SER A 96 13.62 -27.50 -6.74
CA SER A 96 13.27 -26.07 -6.81
C SER A 96 14.20 -25.29 -7.74
N TYR A 97 15.44 -25.76 -7.92
CA TYR A 97 16.38 -25.19 -8.89
C TYR A 97 16.10 -25.73 -10.29
N GLU A 98 15.77 -24.85 -11.24
CA GLU A 98 15.43 -25.19 -12.63
C GLU A 98 14.38 -26.32 -12.73
N SER A 99 13.50 -26.43 -11.75
CA SER A 99 12.46 -27.46 -11.68
C SER A 99 11.27 -26.95 -10.88
N LEU A 100 10.17 -27.70 -10.95
CA LEU A 100 8.99 -27.43 -10.15
C LEU A 100 9.32 -27.53 -8.66
N ASP A 101 8.75 -26.62 -7.87
CA ASP A 101 8.94 -26.56 -6.42
C ASP A 101 8.12 -27.68 -5.75
N ILE A 102 8.79 -28.80 -5.49
CA ILE A 102 8.22 -30.05 -4.97
C ILE A 102 9.02 -30.47 -3.75
N ARG A 103 8.34 -30.84 -2.66
CA ARG A 103 8.95 -31.43 -1.46
C ARG A 103 8.11 -32.57 -0.90
N VAL A 104 8.45 -33.80 -1.27
CA VAL A 104 7.65 -35.00 -0.94
C VAL A 104 8.55 -36.17 -0.55
N ALA A 105 7.98 -37.21 0.06
CA ALA A 105 8.68 -38.47 0.25
C ALA A 105 9.06 -39.09 -1.10
N LYS A 106 10.17 -39.84 -1.16
CA LYS A 106 10.61 -40.50 -2.41
C LYS A 106 9.51 -41.35 -3.06
N THR A 107 8.68 -42.00 -2.24
CA THR A 107 7.54 -42.83 -2.67
C THR A 107 6.39 -42.04 -3.29
N ASN A 108 6.28 -40.73 -3.01
CA ASN A 108 5.20 -39.87 -3.51
C ASN A 108 5.62 -38.99 -4.71
N VAL A 109 6.83 -39.17 -5.23
CA VAL A 109 7.35 -38.38 -6.36
C VAL A 109 6.48 -38.56 -7.61
N ASP A 110 6.12 -39.79 -7.96
CA ASP A 110 5.34 -40.04 -9.17
C ASP A 110 3.94 -39.44 -9.10
N ARG A 111 3.26 -39.60 -7.95
CA ARG A 111 1.95 -38.97 -7.68
C ARG A 111 2.03 -37.44 -7.79
N ALA A 112 3.08 -36.85 -7.23
CA ALA A 112 3.32 -35.41 -7.30
C ALA A 112 3.53 -34.91 -8.75
N LEU A 113 4.30 -35.65 -9.55
CA LEU A 113 4.55 -35.32 -10.95
C LEU A 113 3.29 -35.49 -11.81
N LEU A 114 2.51 -36.56 -11.61
CA LEU A 114 1.23 -36.77 -12.29
C LEU A 114 0.26 -35.63 -12.00
N PHE A 115 0.13 -35.24 -10.72
CA PHE A 115 -0.71 -34.12 -10.32
C PHE A 115 -0.31 -32.81 -11.00
N PHE A 116 0.99 -32.47 -10.96
CA PHE A 116 1.47 -31.25 -11.59
C PHE A 116 1.35 -31.27 -13.11
N ASP A 117 1.56 -32.41 -13.77
CA ASP A 117 1.42 -32.53 -15.22
C ASP A 117 -0.02 -32.22 -15.66
N THR A 118 -1.00 -32.81 -14.97
CA THR A 118 -2.42 -32.53 -15.22
C THR A 118 -2.77 -31.07 -14.95
N LEU A 119 -2.28 -30.51 -13.83
CA LEU A 119 -2.52 -29.10 -13.50
C LEU A 119 -1.93 -28.14 -14.55
N ILE A 120 -0.68 -28.36 -14.96
CA ILE A 120 -0.01 -27.50 -15.95
C ILE A 120 -0.71 -27.58 -17.30
N LYS A 121 -1.07 -28.80 -17.75
CA LYS A 121 -1.80 -28.99 -19.01
C LYS A 121 -3.16 -28.30 -18.97
N ALA A 122 -3.90 -28.42 -17.85
CA ALA A 122 -5.19 -27.76 -17.69
C ALA A 122 -5.07 -26.22 -17.66
N LEU A 123 -4.04 -25.67 -17.00
CA LEU A 123 -3.77 -24.23 -17.02
C LEU A 123 -3.45 -23.73 -18.44
N LYS A 124 -2.60 -24.45 -19.17
CA LYS A 124 -2.24 -24.12 -20.56
C LYS A 124 -3.44 -24.20 -21.51
N ALA A 125 -4.29 -25.21 -21.37
CA ALA A 125 -5.51 -25.34 -22.16
C ALA A 125 -6.48 -24.15 -21.97
N ARG A 126 -6.45 -23.51 -20.80
CA ARG A 126 -7.24 -22.30 -20.49
C ARG A 126 -6.54 -20.99 -20.82
N GLY A 127 -5.39 -21.03 -21.52
CA GLY A 127 -4.64 -19.85 -21.93
C GLY A 127 -3.74 -19.24 -20.85
N HIS A 128 -3.51 -19.95 -19.74
CA HIS A 128 -2.57 -19.53 -18.70
C HIS A 128 -1.19 -20.15 -18.92
N SER A 129 -0.14 -19.56 -18.36
CA SER A 129 1.22 -20.12 -18.43
C SER A 129 1.74 -20.53 -17.06
N VAL A 130 2.72 -21.42 -17.06
CA VAL A 130 3.44 -21.84 -15.86
C VAL A 130 4.93 -21.69 -16.15
N GLU A 131 5.62 -21.01 -15.25
CA GLU A 131 7.02 -20.66 -15.39
C GLU A 131 7.78 -20.93 -14.09
N ILE A 132 9.10 -21.06 -14.19
CA ILE A 132 9.99 -21.17 -13.04
C ILE A 132 10.80 -19.89 -12.95
N ARG A 133 10.60 -19.12 -11.87
CA ARG A 133 11.33 -17.87 -11.62
C ARG A 133 11.81 -17.85 -10.18
N ASN A 134 13.08 -17.49 -9.97
CA ASN A 134 13.68 -17.40 -8.62
C ASN A 134 13.49 -18.67 -7.76
N ARG A 135 13.68 -19.85 -8.37
CA ARG A 135 13.52 -21.17 -7.73
C ARG A 135 12.09 -21.48 -7.24
N LYS A 136 11.09 -20.79 -7.79
CA LYS A 136 9.67 -20.99 -7.48
C LYS A 136 8.92 -21.34 -8.74
N THR A 137 7.90 -22.18 -8.61
CA THR A 137 6.92 -22.39 -9.68
C THR A 137 5.86 -21.30 -9.61
N LEU A 138 5.63 -20.60 -10.71
CA LEU A 138 4.63 -19.55 -10.83
C LEU A 138 3.61 -19.93 -11.89
N ALA A 139 2.32 -19.93 -11.52
CA ALA A 139 1.24 -19.89 -12.49
C ALA A 139 0.90 -18.42 -12.80
N ILE A 140 0.92 -18.06 -14.07
CA ILE A 140 0.59 -16.72 -14.55
C ILE A 140 -0.85 -16.79 -15.08
N VAL A 141 -1.76 -16.20 -14.32
CA VAL A 141 -3.21 -16.26 -14.58
C VAL A 141 -3.72 -14.84 -14.75
N SER A 142 -4.21 -14.52 -15.95
CA SER A 142 -4.66 -13.16 -16.31
C SER A 142 -3.62 -12.07 -15.98
N GLY A 143 -2.33 -12.36 -16.19
CA GLY A 143 -1.22 -11.44 -15.91
C GLY A 143 -0.77 -11.36 -14.45
N HIS A 144 -1.35 -12.17 -13.55
CA HIS A 144 -0.98 -12.21 -12.14
C HIS A 144 -0.21 -13.48 -11.78
N ASP A 145 0.87 -13.31 -11.03
CA ASP A 145 1.73 -14.41 -10.60
C ASP A 145 1.19 -15.09 -9.32
N PHE A 146 1.06 -16.41 -9.37
CA PHE A 146 0.70 -17.26 -8.23
C PHE A 146 1.77 -18.31 -7.99
N GLU A 147 2.47 -18.20 -6.85
CA GLU A 147 3.44 -19.20 -6.40
C GLU A 147 2.75 -20.54 -6.09
N LEU A 148 3.20 -21.61 -6.74
CA LEU A 148 2.76 -22.98 -6.53
C LEU A 148 3.87 -23.77 -5.83
N PHE A 149 3.57 -24.36 -4.68
CA PHE A 149 4.49 -25.22 -3.96
C PHE A 149 3.79 -26.51 -3.54
N LEU A 150 4.22 -27.64 -4.07
CA LEU A 150 3.66 -28.95 -3.71
C LEU A 150 4.51 -29.61 -2.63
N ARG A 151 3.90 -29.85 -1.47
CA ARG A 151 4.59 -30.39 -0.30
C ARG A 151 3.82 -31.55 0.32
N GLU A 152 4.55 -32.45 0.96
CA GLU A 152 3.95 -33.44 1.83
C GLU A 152 3.85 -32.91 3.27
N LYS A 153 2.72 -33.18 3.94
CA LYS A 153 2.59 -32.90 5.37
C LYS A 153 3.46 -33.87 6.16
N MET A 154 4.06 -33.33 7.21
CA MET A 154 5.02 -34.07 8.04
C MET A 154 4.54 -34.10 9.49
N ARG A 155 4.84 -35.18 10.21
CA ARG A 155 4.86 -35.17 11.67
C ARG A 155 6.22 -34.65 12.13
N LYS A 156 6.20 -33.88 13.21
CA LYS A 156 7.40 -33.39 13.88
C LYS A 156 7.61 -34.23 15.14
N GLU A 157 8.83 -34.69 15.33
CA GLU A 157 9.30 -35.41 16.50
C GLU A 157 10.51 -34.67 17.06
N THR A 158 10.59 -34.55 18.39
CA THR A 158 11.76 -33.96 19.05
C THR A 158 12.61 -35.09 19.58
N VAL A 159 13.80 -35.24 19.01
CA VAL A 159 14.80 -36.22 19.43
C VAL A 159 15.83 -35.51 20.29
N GLN A 160 16.10 -36.06 21.48
CA GLN A 160 17.17 -35.60 22.37
C GLN A 160 18.49 -36.27 21.96
N GLU A 161 19.50 -35.49 21.62
CA GLU A 161 20.84 -35.96 21.31
C GLU A 161 21.83 -35.37 22.31
N LYS A 162 22.23 -36.14 23.32
CA LYS A 162 23.23 -35.82 24.36
C LYS A 162 23.08 -34.43 24.99
N THR A 163 23.52 -33.37 24.30
CA THR A 163 23.56 -31.97 24.75
C THR A 163 22.61 -31.04 23.99
N TRP A 164 21.95 -31.49 22.91
CA TRP A 164 20.99 -30.67 22.15
C TRP A 164 19.73 -31.43 21.75
N THR A 165 18.65 -30.68 21.48
CA THR A 165 17.42 -31.22 20.88
C THR A 165 17.44 -31.02 19.38
N ARG A 166 16.97 -32.02 18.65
CA ARG A 166 16.80 -31.95 17.19
C ARG A 166 15.36 -32.26 16.80
N GLN A 167 14.86 -31.50 15.84
CA GLN A 167 13.53 -31.72 15.28
C GLN A 167 13.67 -32.59 14.03
N VAL A 168 12.99 -33.73 14.07
CA VAL A 168 12.96 -34.70 12.98
C VAL A 168 11.56 -34.69 12.37
N PHE A 169 11.51 -34.58 11.06
CA PHE A 169 10.29 -34.52 10.29
C PHE A 169 10.12 -35.80 9.48
N HIS A 170 8.98 -36.45 9.67
CA HIS A 170 8.63 -37.66 8.93
C HIS A 170 7.41 -37.42 8.04
N PRO A 171 7.45 -37.85 6.76
CA PRO A 171 6.30 -37.78 5.85
C PRO A 171 5.06 -38.50 6.39
N LYS A 172 3.87 -38.00 6.07
CA LYS A 172 2.57 -38.60 6.46
C LYS A 172 1.79 -39.23 5.31
N GLY A 173 2.27 -39.14 4.08
CA GLY A 173 1.56 -39.53 2.86
C GLY A 173 0.50 -38.53 2.38
N ILE A 174 0.37 -37.37 3.04
CA ILE A 174 -0.65 -36.35 2.74
C ILE A 174 -0.02 -35.26 1.88
N LEU A 175 -0.36 -35.20 0.59
CA LEU A 175 0.08 -34.15 -0.31
C LEU A 175 -0.73 -32.87 -0.11
N ALA A 176 -0.07 -31.72 -0.27
CA ALA A 176 -0.67 -30.41 -0.15
C ALA A 176 -0.04 -29.43 -1.16
N LEU A 177 -0.88 -28.80 -1.97
CA LEU A 177 -0.50 -27.70 -2.85
C LEU A 177 -0.76 -26.37 -2.13
N GLN A 178 0.30 -25.58 -1.95
CA GLN A 178 0.25 -24.22 -1.45
C GLN A 178 0.26 -23.24 -2.63
N VAL A 179 -0.70 -22.32 -2.63
CA VAL A 179 -0.95 -21.35 -3.71
C VAL A 179 -0.88 -19.93 -3.16
N GLY A 180 0.05 -19.12 -3.67
CA GLY A 180 0.27 -17.74 -3.22
C GLY A 180 1.27 -17.59 -2.07
N GLY A 181 2.24 -18.52 -1.98
CA GLY A 181 3.31 -18.48 -0.99
C GLY A 181 2.87 -18.88 0.43
N TRP A 182 3.66 -18.51 1.45
CA TRP A 182 3.52 -19.02 2.83
C TRP A 182 2.16 -18.74 3.49
N TYR A 183 1.58 -17.56 3.23
CA TYR A 183 0.25 -17.16 3.72
C TYR A 183 -0.86 -17.43 2.70
N GLY A 184 -0.51 -18.11 1.62
CA GLY A 184 -1.42 -18.48 0.55
C GLY A 184 -2.44 -19.54 0.96
N ARG A 185 -3.31 -19.87 0.01
CA ARG A 185 -4.31 -20.92 0.19
C ARG A 185 -3.66 -22.29 0.06
N GLU A 186 -4.07 -23.23 0.89
CA GLU A 186 -3.61 -24.61 0.84
C GLU A 186 -4.74 -25.55 0.42
N TYR A 187 -4.46 -26.43 -0.54
CA TYR A 187 -5.28 -27.56 -0.96
C TYR A 187 -4.54 -28.83 -0.57
N LYS A 188 -5.19 -29.81 0.04
CA LYS A 188 -4.51 -31.01 0.56
C LYS A 188 -5.39 -32.23 0.54
N ASP A 189 -4.74 -33.39 0.61
CA ASP A 189 -5.40 -34.65 0.89
C ASP A 189 -6.18 -34.59 2.21
N GLY A 190 -7.40 -35.10 2.16
CA GLY A 190 -8.30 -35.20 3.31
C GLY A 190 -9.30 -36.32 3.08
N SER A 191 -10.60 -36.01 3.15
CA SER A 191 -11.67 -36.93 2.74
C SER A 191 -11.68 -37.19 1.23
N THR A 192 -11.25 -36.20 0.46
CA THR A 192 -11.08 -36.24 -1.00
C THR A 192 -9.59 -36.16 -1.30
N ARG A 193 -9.15 -36.79 -2.39
CA ARG A 193 -7.76 -36.70 -2.85
C ARG A 193 -7.46 -35.30 -3.41
N LEU A 194 -6.19 -34.88 -3.36
CA LEU A 194 -5.72 -33.61 -3.90
C LEU A 194 -6.04 -33.48 -5.40
N GLU A 195 -5.99 -34.60 -6.12
CA GLU A 195 -6.33 -34.74 -7.53
C GLU A 195 -7.77 -34.30 -7.83
N GLU A 196 -8.72 -34.57 -6.95
CA GLU A 196 -10.11 -34.16 -7.08
C GLU A 196 -10.29 -32.64 -6.88
N HIS A 197 -9.25 -31.93 -6.41
CA HIS A 197 -9.30 -30.48 -6.22
C HIS A 197 -8.87 -29.68 -7.46
N LEU A 198 -8.51 -30.32 -8.58
CA LEU A 198 -7.99 -29.62 -9.77
C LEU A 198 -8.92 -28.50 -10.25
N ALA A 199 -10.22 -28.78 -10.44
CA ALA A 199 -11.19 -27.74 -10.83
C ALA A 199 -11.27 -26.60 -9.81
N LYS A 200 -11.25 -26.95 -8.51
CA LYS A 200 -11.28 -25.99 -7.40
C LYS A 200 -10.02 -25.13 -7.30
N ILE A 201 -8.87 -25.66 -7.66
CA ILE A 201 -7.59 -24.95 -7.70
C ILE A 201 -7.59 -23.94 -8.85
N ILE A 202 -7.94 -24.40 -10.06
CA ILE A 202 -8.00 -23.56 -11.27
C ILE A 202 -9.01 -22.42 -11.09
N ALA A 203 -10.24 -22.74 -10.68
CA ALA A 203 -11.26 -21.73 -10.38
C ALA A 203 -10.80 -20.75 -9.29
N GLY A 204 -10.08 -21.25 -8.28
CA GLY A 204 -9.52 -20.42 -7.21
C GLY A 204 -8.45 -19.44 -7.71
N LEU A 205 -7.59 -19.87 -8.64
CA LEU A 205 -6.57 -19.03 -9.26
C LEU A 205 -7.22 -17.91 -10.10
N GLU A 206 -8.17 -18.26 -10.98
CA GLU A 206 -8.83 -17.30 -11.86
C GLU A 206 -9.63 -16.24 -11.08
N LEU A 207 -10.36 -16.65 -10.03
CA LEU A 207 -11.07 -15.71 -9.16
C LEU A 207 -10.10 -14.80 -8.39
N SER A 208 -8.96 -15.35 -7.95
CA SER A 208 -7.95 -14.55 -7.24
C SER A 208 -7.29 -13.54 -8.20
N ALA A 209 -7.11 -13.91 -9.47
CA ALA A 209 -6.58 -13.02 -10.50
C ALA A 209 -7.55 -11.87 -10.78
N ALA A 210 -8.84 -12.17 -10.98
CA ALA A 210 -9.88 -11.16 -11.17
C ALA A 210 -9.94 -10.19 -9.99
N GLN A 211 -9.89 -10.70 -8.75
CA GLN A 211 -9.86 -9.87 -7.55
C GLN A 211 -8.63 -8.96 -7.49
N ARG A 212 -7.45 -9.45 -7.88
CA ARG A 212 -6.22 -8.61 -7.91
C ARG A 212 -6.32 -7.50 -8.96
N THR A 213 -6.89 -7.78 -10.14
CA THR A 213 -7.14 -6.77 -11.16
C THR A 213 -8.08 -5.68 -10.65
N GLU A 214 -9.18 -6.05 -10.00
CA GLU A 214 -10.13 -5.10 -9.41
C GLU A 214 -9.47 -4.24 -8.34
N GLN A 215 -8.67 -4.85 -7.46
CA GLN A 215 -7.92 -4.13 -6.42
C GLN A 215 -6.92 -3.14 -7.03
N GLN A 216 -6.17 -3.55 -8.06
CA GLN A 216 -5.24 -2.65 -8.75
C GLN A 216 -5.95 -1.44 -9.35
N LEU A 217 -7.09 -1.65 -10.03
CA LEU A 217 -7.91 -0.56 -10.57
C LEU A 217 -8.44 0.37 -9.48
N ALA A 218 -8.88 -0.18 -8.34
CA ALA A 218 -9.36 0.61 -7.22
C ALA A 218 -8.23 1.44 -6.57
N PHE A 219 -7.04 0.86 -6.40
CA PHE A 219 -5.89 1.58 -5.88
C PHE A 219 -5.44 2.70 -6.81
N GLU A 220 -5.43 2.47 -8.13
CA GLU A 220 -5.08 3.48 -9.12
C GLU A 220 -6.05 4.67 -9.08
N LYS A 221 -7.37 4.40 -9.05
CA LYS A 221 -8.39 5.44 -8.90
C LYS A 221 -8.21 6.24 -7.61
N ALA A 222 -8.01 5.56 -6.49
CA ALA A 222 -7.81 6.20 -5.19
C ALA A 222 -6.51 7.04 -5.14
N ARG A 223 -5.47 6.63 -5.88
CA ARG A 223 -4.23 7.41 -6.03
C ARG A 223 -4.50 8.72 -6.77
N ILE A 224 -5.14 8.65 -7.93
CA ILE A 224 -5.48 9.83 -8.75
C ILE A 224 -6.34 10.81 -7.94
N GLU A 225 -7.38 10.33 -7.26
CA GLU A 225 -8.25 11.17 -6.41
C GLU A 225 -7.52 11.82 -5.24
N ARG A 226 -6.46 11.16 -4.71
CA ARG A 226 -5.65 11.72 -3.64
C ARG A 226 -4.73 12.82 -4.16
N GLU A 227 -4.05 12.57 -5.26
CA GLU A 227 -3.16 13.54 -5.91
C GLU A 227 -3.92 14.82 -6.32
N GLU A 228 -5.13 14.67 -6.85
CA GLU A 228 -6.00 15.81 -7.17
C GLU A 228 -6.40 16.60 -5.91
N ARG A 229 -6.81 15.90 -4.84
CA ARG A 229 -7.14 16.53 -3.55
C ARG A 229 -5.96 17.27 -2.94
N GLU A 230 -4.77 16.68 -2.96
CA GLU A 230 -3.55 17.31 -2.46
C GLU A 230 -3.17 18.55 -3.28
N ARG A 231 -3.30 18.49 -4.61
CA ARG A 231 -3.07 19.64 -5.50
C ARG A 231 -4.03 20.79 -5.19
N LEU A 232 -5.32 20.49 -5.04
CA LEU A 232 -6.34 21.49 -4.70
C LEU A 232 -6.09 22.10 -3.31
N ALA A 233 -5.76 21.27 -2.31
CA ALA A 233 -5.47 21.73 -0.95
C ALA A 233 -4.24 22.63 -0.92
N LYS A 234 -3.15 22.26 -1.60
CA LYS A 234 -1.93 23.07 -1.69
C LYS A 234 -2.21 24.40 -2.39
N GLY A 235 -2.94 24.39 -3.50
CA GLY A 235 -3.31 25.62 -4.21
C GLY A 235 -4.20 26.56 -3.37
N LEU A 236 -5.09 26.01 -2.55
CA LEU A 236 -5.88 26.80 -1.61
C LEU A 236 -5.01 27.41 -0.52
N GLU A 237 -4.06 26.65 0.04
CA GLU A 237 -3.17 27.12 1.09
C GLU A 237 -2.23 28.22 0.59
N GLU A 238 -1.67 28.07 -0.62
CA GLU A 238 -0.87 29.10 -1.28
C GLU A 238 -1.67 30.40 -1.47
N ARG A 239 -2.93 30.30 -1.90
CA ARG A 239 -3.82 31.46 -2.03
C ARG A 239 -4.09 32.13 -0.68
N LYS A 240 -4.37 31.35 0.38
CA LYS A 240 -4.57 31.88 1.73
C LYS A 240 -3.31 32.59 2.24
N GLN A 241 -2.14 32.00 2.03
CA GLN A 241 -0.88 32.59 2.48
C GLN A 241 -0.53 33.86 1.71
N GLN A 242 -0.78 33.88 0.39
CA GLN A 242 -0.60 35.07 -0.42
C GLN A 242 -1.57 36.18 0.00
N ASP A 243 -2.85 35.85 0.20
CA ASP A 243 -3.87 36.79 0.64
C ASP A 243 -3.53 37.39 2.01
N LEU A 244 -3.12 36.55 2.98
CA LEU A 244 -2.65 37.00 4.29
C LEU A 244 -1.41 37.91 4.19
N THR A 245 -0.47 37.58 3.31
CA THR A 245 0.75 38.38 3.10
C THR A 245 0.39 39.75 2.51
N ASN A 246 -0.48 39.77 1.50
CA ASN A 246 -0.98 41.01 0.89
C ASN A 246 -1.73 41.85 1.92
N PHE A 247 -2.57 41.23 2.75
CA PHE A 247 -3.32 41.93 3.79
C PHE A 247 -2.41 42.53 4.87
N LYS A 248 -1.37 41.80 5.32
CA LYS A 248 -0.36 42.33 6.25
C LYS A 248 0.36 43.54 5.68
N LYS A 249 0.77 43.46 4.40
CA LYS A 249 1.42 44.59 3.72
C LYS A 249 0.49 45.81 3.67
N LEU A 250 -0.77 45.59 3.27
CA LEU A 250 -1.77 46.65 3.21
C LEU A 250 -1.97 47.35 4.57
N LEU A 251 -2.03 46.58 5.67
CA LEU A 251 -2.14 47.15 7.02
C LEU A 251 -0.93 48.02 7.39
N ILE A 252 0.27 47.52 7.10
CA ILE A 252 1.53 48.24 7.37
C ILE A 252 1.60 49.53 6.55
N ASP A 253 1.32 49.45 5.25
CA ASP A 253 1.34 50.61 4.35
C ASP A 253 0.30 51.65 4.79
N SER A 254 -0.92 51.21 5.17
CA SER A 254 -1.95 52.13 5.68
C SER A 254 -1.54 52.85 6.96
N ASP A 255 -0.90 52.16 7.91
CA ASP A 255 -0.43 52.76 9.15
C ASP A 255 0.73 53.73 8.89
N ARG A 256 1.67 53.36 8.02
CA ARG A 256 2.78 54.21 7.60
C ARG A 256 2.31 55.48 6.92
N TRP A 257 1.36 55.36 5.99
CA TRP A 257 0.76 56.52 5.33
C TRP A 257 0.08 57.45 6.35
N HIS A 258 -0.72 56.91 7.27
CA HIS A 258 -1.38 57.72 8.30
C HIS A 258 -0.37 58.46 9.21
N LYS A 259 0.71 57.79 9.60
CA LYS A 259 1.81 58.39 10.36
C LYS A 259 2.55 59.46 9.55
N ALA A 260 2.85 59.22 8.27
CA ALA A 260 3.46 60.20 7.38
C ALA A 260 2.59 61.46 7.24
N GLU A 261 1.28 61.29 7.09
CA GLU A 261 0.32 62.38 7.03
C GLU A 261 0.28 63.18 8.35
N ASN A 262 0.34 62.49 9.49
CA ASN A 262 0.44 63.16 10.79
C ASN A 262 1.76 63.93 10.95
N LEU A 263 2.88 63.39 10.46
CA LEU A 263 4.17 64.08 10.42
C LEU A 263 4.09 65.35 9.55
N ARG A 264 3.51 65.26 8.35
CA ARG A 264 3.33 66.43 7.46
C ARG A 264 2.52 67.52 8.13
N ARG A 265 1.42 67.17 8.80
CA ARG A 265 0.58 68.10 9.56
C ARG A 265 1.37 68.77 10.70
N TYR A 266 2.14 68.01 11.47
CA TYR A 266 2.97 68.58 12.53
C TYR A 266 4.06 69.52 11.97
N ILE A 267 4.76 69.12 10.91
CA ILE A 267 5.78 69.94 10.25
C ILE A 267 5.19 71.25 9.75
N HIS A 268 4.00 71.21 9.15
CA HIS A 268 3.28 72.39 8.69
C HIS A 268 2.95 73.36 9.85
N GLU A 269 2.47 72.86 10.98
CA GLU A 269 2.22 73.68 12.17
C GLU A 269 3.50 74.36 12.71
N VAL A 270 4.64 73.65 12.68
CA VAL A 270 5.93 74.22 13.07
C VAL A 270 6.36 75.33 12.10
N GLU A 271 6.18 75.12 10.79
CA GLU A 271 6.46 76.10 9.74
C GLU A 271 5.62 77.39 9.92
N VAL A 272 4.31 77.25 10.17
CA VAL A 272 3.39 78.38 10.43
C VAL A 272 3.81 79.18 11.67
N ARG A 273 4.19 78.50 12.76
CA ARG A 273 4.64 79.17 13.99
C ARG A 273 5.99 79.85 13.82
N ALA A 274 6.93 79.23 13.11
CA ALA A 274 8.23 79.81 12.81
C ALA A 274 8.10 81.08 11.95
N ALA A 275 7.20 81.08 10.97
CA ALA A 275 6.93 82.24 10.11
C ALA A 275 6.39 83.47 10.87
N SER A 276 5.80 83.27 12.05
CA SER A 276 5.30 84.36 12.91
C SER A 276 6.41 85.09 13.69
N ASN A 277 7.61 84.50 13.81
CA ASN A 277 8.78 85.08 14.49
C ASN A 277 9.89 85.43 13.48
N GLN A 278 9.64 86.39 12.59
CA GLN A 278 10.66 86.78 11.61
C GLN A 278 11.82 87.57 12.23
N PRO A 279 13.09 87.29 11.82
CA PRO A 279 13.50 86.31 10.81
C PRO A 279 13.53 84.87 11.35
N ILE A 280 13.17 83.89 10.50
CA ILE A 280 13.27 82.47 10.83
C ILE A 280 14.77 82.11 11.01
N PRO A 281 15.17 81.53 12.15
CA PRO A 281 16.55 81.12 12.37
C PRO A 281 16.99 80.04 11.36
N PRO A 282 18.24 80.07 10.85
CA PRO A 282 18.75 79.09 9.88
C PRO A 282 18.59 77.64 10.33
N GLU A 283 18.80 77.35 11.63
CA GLU A 283 18.64 76.01 12.21
C GLU A 283 17.20 75.47 12.08
N THR A 284 16.20 76.36 12.18
CA THR A 284 14.79 75.97 12.03
C THR A 284 14.46 75.64 10.58
N PHE A 285 15.04 76.38 9.63
CA PHE A 285 14.88 76.11 8.21
C PHE A 285 15.51 74.77 7.80
N GLU A 286 16.73 74.49 8.23
CA GLU A 286 17.39 73.19 7.97
C GLU A 286 16.62 72.01 8.56
N TRP A 287 16.07 72.17 9.76
CA TRP A 287 15.23 71.14 10.39
C TRP A 287 13.93 70.89 9.59
N LEU A 288 13.27 71.94 9.09
CA LEU A 288 12.04 71.80 8.29
C LEU A 288 12.29 71.03 6.99
N GLU A 289 13.36 71.35 6.27
CA GLU A 289 13.73 70.62 5.04
C GLU A 289 14.10 69.16 5.31
N TRP A 290 14.85 68.91 6.39
CA TRP A 290 15.13 67.55 6.85
C TRP A 290 13.83 66.79 7.18
N ALA A 291 12.93 67.38 7.96
CA ALA A 291 11.71 66.73 8.41
C ALA A 291 10.75 66.41 7.23
N LYS A 292 10.63 67.32 6.26
CA LYS A 292 9.85 67.11 5.02
C LYS A 292 10.40 65.93 4.21
N ARG A 293 11.74 65.83 4.08
CA ARG A 293 12.39 64.69 3.42
C ARG A 293 12.14 63.36 4.14
N LYS A 294 12.21 63.34 5.48
CA LYS A 294 11.94 62.13 6.27
C LYS A 294 10.48 61.68 6.16
N ALA A 295 9.53 62.62 6.13
CA ALA A 295 8.12 62.29 5.90
C ALA A 295 7.89 61.66 4.51
N ASN A 296 8.55 62.19 3.46
CA ASN A 296 8.49 61.64 2.11
C ASN A 296 9.16 60.26 1.97
N TRP A 297 10.25 60.01 2.71
CA TRP A 297 10.88 58.69 2.75
C TRP A 297 10.00 57.63 3.43
N TYR A 298 9.29 58.03 4.50
CA TYR A 298 8.45 57.11 5.28
C TYR A 298 7.10 56.79 4.59
N ASP A 299 6.60 57.70 3.76
CA ASP A 299 5.33 57.58 3.04
C ASP A 299 5.38 56.48 1.96
N PRO A 300 4.54 55.44 2.03
CA PRO A 300 4.54 54.32 1.08
C PRO A 300 4.09 54.69 -0.35
N PHE A 301 3.52 55.88 -0.58
CA PHE A 301 3.19 56.35 -1.94
C PHE A 301 4.30 57.17 -2.60
N ILE A 302 5.28 57.64 -1.83
CA ILE A 302 6.39 58.47 -2.35
C ILE A 302 7.70 57.71 -2.30
N GLU A 303 8.02 57.09 -1.17
CA GLU A 303 9.25 56.31 -0.95
C GLU A 303 10.52 57.03 -1.42
N SER A 304 10.64 58.32 -1.12
CA SER A 304 11.81 59.11 -1.53
C SER A 304 13.08 58.49 -0.95
N PRO A 305 14.12 58.21 -1.75
CA PRO A 305 15.36 57.62 -1.25
C PRO A 305 16.05 58.57 -0.25
N ASP A 306 16.57 57.99 0.83
CA ASP A 306 17.35 58.70 1.84
C ASP A 306 18.63 57.90 2.13
N GLU A 307 19.77 58.44 1.70
CA GLU A 307 21.07 57.75 1.76
C GLU A 307 21.46 57.34 3.19
N LEU A 308 21.05 58.10 4.20
CA LEU A 308 21.36 57.81 5.60
C LEU A 308 20.46 56.74 6.22
N LEU A 309 19.32 56.45 5.57
CA LEU A 309 18.35 55.44 6.01
C LEU A 309 18.19 54.28 5.02
N ALA A 310 19.14 54.12 4.09
CA ALA A 310 19.10 53.07 3.06
C ALA A 310 19.03 51.66 3.68
N ASP A 311 19.68 51.45 4.82
CA ASP A 311 19.74 50.16 5.52
C ASP A 311 18.68 50.05 6.64
N VAL A 312 17.71 50.95 6.72
CA VAL A 312 16.68 50.98 7.78
C VAL A 312 15.37 50.37 7.29
N ASP A 313 14.80 49.47 8.08
CA ASP A 313 13.45 48.94 7.82
C ASP A 313 12.42 50.02 8.14
N GLN A 314 11.66 50.45 7.13
CA GLN A 314 10.65 51.51 7.26
C GLN A 314 9.48 51.13 8.18
N ASN A 315 9.26 49.85 8.46
CA ASN A 315 8.17 49.39 9.30
C ASN A 315 8.57 49.34 10.78
N THR A 316 9.82 48.97 11.07
CA THR A 316 10.34 48.89 12.46
C THR A 316 11.14 50.12 12.88
N LEU A 317 11.61 50.92 11.92
CA LEU A 317 12.54 52.04 12.11
C LEU A 317 13.87 51.63 12.79
N GLU A 318 14.28 50.38 12.55
CA GLU A 318 15.56 49.83 13.04
C GLU A 318 16.51 49.60 11.86
N PHE A 319 17.81 49.83 12.06
CA PHE A 319 18.81 49.41 11.09
C PHE A 319 18.76 47.89 10.92
N SER A 320 18.74 47.44 9.67
CA SER A 320 18.78 46.03 9.32
C SER A 320 20.02 45.38 9.96
N LYS A 321 19.79 44.29 10.71
CA LYS A 321 20.90 43.52 11.30
C LYS A 321 21.68 42.88 10.15
N LYS A 322 22.93 43.30 9.93
CA LYS A 322 23.84 42.61 9.01
C LYS A 322 23.92 41.13 9.41
N PRO A 323 23.74 40.17 8.48
CA PRO A 323 23.86 38.77 8.82
C PRO A 323 25.30 38.50 9.29
N TYR A 324 25.47 38.17 10.58
CA TYR A 324 26.71 37.60 11.08
C TYR A 324 26.87 36.19 10.49
N GLY A 325 27.56 36.09 9.36
CA GLY A 325 27.91 34.82 8.73
C GLY A 325 29.41 34.69 8.58
N TYR A 326 30.06 34.01 9.55
CA TYR A 326 31.38 33.41 9.31
C TYR A 326 31.19 32.26 8.32
N ILE A 327 31.82 32.38 7.15
CA ILE A 327 31.95 31.30 6.16
C ILE A 327 33.04 30.36 6.67
N TRP A 328 32.68 29.18 7.18
CA TRP A 328 33.62 28.07 7.29
C TRP A 328 33.60 27.31 5.97
N SER A 329 34.67 27.48 5.17
CA SER A 329 34.96 26.63 4.02
C SER A 329 35.51 25.28 4.49
N TYR A 330 34.85 24.19 4.11
CA TYR A 330 35.44 22.85 4.06
C TYR A 330 35.32 22.29 2.64
#